data_AF-A0A2S8A7K3-F1
#
_entry.id   AF-A0A2S8A7K3-F1
#
_cell.length_a   1.000
_cell.length_b   1.000
_cell.length_c   1.000
_cell.angle_alpha   90.00
_cell.angle_beta   90.00
_cell.angle_gamma   90.00
#
_symmetry.space_group_name_H-M   'P 1'
#
loop_
_entity.id
_entity.type
_entity.pdbx_description
1 polymer ?
#
loop_
_entity_poly.entity_id
_entity_poly.type
_entity_poly.pdbx_seq_one_letter_code
_entity_poly.pdbx_strand_id
1 'polypeptide(L)'
;MNTLLLSIIIGLIIGSIDIVPMIKQKLPQYSIVASFLFFLFISIIIFHSNIPYLVWWLQGAIISIAMMSPVLIHVGATDRKPILIIALNTIILGTLISIAKYFLL
;
A
#
# COMPACT_ATOMS: atom_id res chain seq x y z
N MET A 1 19.40 -3.61 -12.69
CA MET A 1 19.22 -3.71 -11.22
C MET A 1 18.06 -4.66 -10.96
N ASN A 2 18.18 -5.59 -10.02
CA ASN A 2 17.16 -6.61 -9.79
C ASN A 2 15.83 -5.94 -9.42
N THR A 3 14.76 -6.24 -10.16
CA THR A 3 13.40 -5.71 -9.96
C THR A 3 12.94 -5.81 -8.50
N LEU A 4 13.39 -6.85 -7.80
CA LEU A 4 13.26 -7.05 -6.36
C LEU A 4 13.84 -5.91 -5.52
N LEU A 5 15.10 -5.52 -5.74
CA LEU A 5 15.77 -4.46 -4.98
C LEU A 5 15.04 -3.12 -5.13
N LEU A 6 14.60 -2.83 -6.35
CA LEU A 6 13.88 -1.61 -6.69
C LEU A 6 12.50 -1.58 -6.00
N SER A 7 11.78 -2.71 -6.02
CA SER A 7 10.49 -2.85 -5.33
C SER A 7 10.59 -2.67 -3.80
N ILE A 8 11.70 -3.12 -3.19
CA ILE A 8 11.97 -2.96 -1.76
C ILE A 8 12.25 -1.50 -1.41
N ILE A 9 13.07 -0.81 -2.22
CA ILE A 9 13.38 0.62 -2.00
C ILE A 9 12.11 1.47 -2.07
N ILE A 10 11.25 1.22 -3.07
CA ILE A 10 9.97 1.93 -3.20
C ILE A 10 9.03 1.59 -2.04
N GLY A 11 8.98 0.31 -1.64
CA GLY A 11 8.20 -0.13 -0.50
C GLY A 11 8.61 0.57 0.80
N LEU A 12 9.92 0.75 1.01
CA LEU A 12 10.49 1.51 2.12
C LEU A 12 10.06 2.98 2.11
N ILE A 13 10.13 3.63 0.95
CA ILE A 13 9.74 5.05 0.81
C ILE A 13 8.25 5.22 1.07
N ILE A 14 7.42 4.42 0.41
CA ILE A 14 5.95 4.50 0.52
C ILE A 14 5.47 4.11 1.92
N GLY A 15 6.01 3.03 2.49
CA GLY A 15 5.71 2.63 3.86
C GLY A 15 6.10 3.72 4.86
N SER A 16 7.25 4.38 4.66
CA SER A 16 7.67 5.50 5.51
C SER A 16 6.70 6.69 5.41
N ILE A 17 6.21 7.00 4.22
CA ILE A 17 5.19 8.06 4.00
C ILE A 17 3.88 7.73 4.74
N ASP A 18 3.44 6.47 4.71
CA ASP A 18 2.21 6.03 5.38
C ASP A 18 2.29 6.11 6.91
N ILE A 19 3.46 5.82 7.48
CA ILE A 19 3.67 5.89 8.94
C ILE A 19 3.58 7.34 9.47
N VAL A 20 3.99 8.35 8.69
CA VAL A 20 4.03 9.76 9.14
C VAL A 20 2.71 10.23 9.80
N PRO A 21 1.53 10.09 9.16
CA PRO A 21 0.26 10.44 9.79
C PRO A 21 -0.06 9.57 11.02
N MET A 22 0.33 8.29 11.03
CA MET A 22 0.08 7.39 12.16
C MET A 22 0.85 7.80 13.42
N ILE A 23 2.10 8.25 13.26
CA ILE A 23 2.91 8.82 14.35
C ILE A 23 2.26 10.09 14.88
N LYS A 24 1.80 10.99 13.99
CA LYS A 24 1.10 12.23 14.39
C LYS A 24 -0.20 11.95 15.15
N GLN A 25 -0.91 10.88 14.78
CA GLN A 25 -2.14 10.45 15.44
C GLN A 25 -1.91 9.62 16.72
N LYS A 26 -0.63 9.42 17.13
CA LYS A 26 -0.24 8.63 18.31
C LYS A 26 -0.87 7.23 18.34
N LEU A 27 -0.95 6.60 17.17
CA LEU A 27 -1.40 5.21 17.07
C LEU A 27 -0.41 4.26 17.77
N PRO A 28 -0.87 3.10 18.27
CA PRO A 28 -0.01 2.18 18.97
C PRO A 28 1.06 1.60 18.03
N GLN A 29 2.24 1.31 18.60
CA GLN A 29 3.43 0.89 17.85
C GLN A 29 3.20 -0.35 16.97
N TYR A 30 2.38 -1.29 17.43
CA TYR A 30 2.04 -2.48 16.65
C TYR A 30 1.30 -2.14 15.34
N SER A 31 0.43 -1.13 15.36
CA SER A 31 -0.34 -0.69 14.19
C SER A 31 0.56 -0.01 13.17
N ILE A 32 1.49 0.83 13.65
CA ILE A 32 2.51 1.50 12.83
C ILE A 32 3.37 0.49 12.07
N VAL A 33 3.91 -0.51 12.78
CA VAL A 33 4.78 -1.53 12.18
C VAL A 33 3.99 -2.43 11.22
N ALA A 34 2.74 -2.78 11.56
CA ALA A 34 1.89 -3.58 10.68
C ALA A 34 1.59 -2.86 9.36
N SER A 35 1.17 -1.59 9.40
CA SER A 35 0.91 -0.80 8.19
C SER A 35 2.16 -0.60 7.33
N PHE A 36 3.32 -0.38 7.96
CA PHE A 36 4.60 -0.28 7.26
C PHE A 36 4.94 -1.54 6.48
N LEU A 37 4.89 -2.69 7.14
CA LEU A 37 5.16 -3.98 6.51
C LEU A 37 4.14 -4.25 5.41
N PHE A 38 2.88 -3.92 5.64
CA PHE A 38 1.81 -4.08 4.65
C PHE A 38 2.12 -3.33 3.34
N PHE A 39 2.47 -2.05 3.41
CA PHE A 39 2.84 -1.28 2.21
C PHE A 39 4.16 -1.75 1.57
N LEU A 40 5.11 -2.22 2.36
CA LEU A 40 6.34 -2.82 1.86
C LEU A 40 6.05 -4.07 1.01
N PHE A 41 5.19 -4.97 1.50
CA PHE A 41 4.80 -6.18 0.75
C PHE A 41 3.92 -5.86 -0.47
N ILE A 42 2.98 -4.92 -0.35
CA ILE A 42 2.19 -4.43 -1.49
C ILE A 42 3.11 -3.94 -2.62
N SER A 43 4.16 -3.20 -2.28
CA SER A 43 5.12 -2.71 -3.28
C SER A 43 5.77 -3.85 -4.06
N ILE A 44 6.26 -4.87 -3.36
CA ILE A 44 6.87 -6.05 -3.99
C ILE A 44 5.87 -6.74 -4.92
N ILE A 45 4.62 -6.91 -4.48
CA ILE A 45 3.57 -7.58 -5.25
C ILE A 45 3.19 -6.78 -6.49
N ILE A 46 3.01 -5.46 -6.40
CA ILE A 46 2.69 -4.60 -7.55
C ILE A 46 3.81 -4.66 -8.59
N PHE A 47 5.08 -4.66 -8.16
CA PHE A 47 6.23 -4.75 -9.05
C PHE A 47 6.32 -6.08 -9.80
N HIS A 48 5.95 -7.20 -9.16
CA HIS A 48 6.04 -8.54 -9.75
C HIS A 48 4.73 -9.02 -10.41
N SER A 49 3.61 -8.38 -10.12
CA SER A 49 2.31 -8.73 -10.69
C SER A 49 2.07 -7.94 -11.97
N ASN A 50 1.61 -8.61 -13.03
CA ASN A 50 1.11 -7.95 -14.24
C ASN A 50 -0.27 -8.54 -14.56
N ILE A 51 -1.33 -7.76 -14.35
CA ILE A 51 -2.70 -8.19 -14.63
C ILE A 51 -2.99 -7.82 -16.09
N PRO A 52 -3.18 -8.81 -16.98
CA PRO A 52 -3.50 -8.52 -18.38
C PRO A 52 -4.83 -7.76 -18.46
N TYR A 53 -4.94 -6.87 -19.45
CA TYR A 53 -6.12 -6.00 -19.71
C TYR A 53 -6.37 -4.87 -18.70
N LEU A 54 -5.49 -4.69 -17.70
CA LEU A 54 -5.64 -3.64 -16.69
C LEU A 54 -4.69 -2.47 -16.96
N VAL A 55 -5.21 -1.24 -16.82
CA VAL A 55 -4.39 -0.04 -17.05
C VAL A 55 -3.32 0.05 -15.97
N TRP A 56 -2.08 0.34 -16.37
CA TRP A 56 -0.89 0.31 -15.52
C TRP A 56 -0.98 1.20 -14.28
N TRP A 57 -1.70 2.32 -14.30
CA TRP A 57 -1.91 3.17 -13.12
C TRP A 57 -2.97 2.62 -12.17
N LEU A 58 -3.99 1.94 -12.70
CA LEU A 58 -5.12 1.39 -11.93
C LEU A 58 -4.75 0.06 -11.27
N GLN A 59 -3.80 -0.68 -11.85
CA GLN A 59 -3.36 -1.97 -11.35
C GLN A 59 -2.92 -1.91 -9.88
N GLY A 60 -2.11 -0.91 -9.51
CA GLY A 60 -1.66 -0.75 -8.14
C GLY A 60 -2.79 -0.46 -7.14
N ALA A 61 -3.79 0.34 -7.53
CA ALA A 61 -4.97 0.60 -6.68
C ALA A 61 -5.83 -0.65 -6.47
N ILE A 62 -6.05 -1.45 -7.52
CA ILE A 62 -6.86 -2.67 -7.40
C ILE A 62 -6.15 -3.70 -6.53
N ILE A 63 -4.85 -3.91 -6.75
CA ILE A 63 -4.06 -4.85 -5.95
C ILE A 63 -4.03 -4.39 -4.49
N SER A 64 -3.81 -3.10 -4.24
CA SER A 64 -3.72 -2.59 -2.87
C SER A 64 -5.07 -2.69 -2.13
N ILE A 65 -6.19 -2.37 -2.78
CA ILE A 65 -7.53 -2.57 -2.20
C ILE A 65 -7.80 -4.05 -1.93
N ALA A 66 -7.51 -4.93 -2.89
CA ALA A 66 -7.76 -6.36 -2.75
C ALA A 66 -7.00 -6.93 -1.54
N MET A 67 -5.75 -6.50 -1.36
CA MET A 67 -4.94 -6.88 -0.19
C MET A 67 -5.40 -6.23 1.11
N MET A 68 -5.99 -5.04 1.05
CA MET A 68 -6.50 -4.31 2.22
C MET A 68 -7.89 -4.82 2.66
N SER A 69 -8.61 -5.55 1.80
CA SER A 69 -9.95 -6.10 2.09
C SER A 69 -10.06 -6.82 3.45
N PRO A 70 -9.15 -7.74 3.85
CA PRO A 70 -9.21 -8.40 5.14
C PRO A 70 -9.06 -7.41 6.31
N VAL A 71 -8.19 -6.40 6.15
CA VAL A 71 -7.94 -5.37 7.16
C VAL A 71 -9.14 -4.44 7.28
N LEU A 72 -9.79 -4.07 6.18
CA LEU A 72 -11.00 -3.24 6.20
C LEU A 72 -12.17 -3.97 6.89
N ILE A 73 -12.31 -5.27 6.68
CA ILE A 73 -13.32 -6.09 7.36
C ILE A 73 -13.04 -6.12 8.87
N HIS A 74 -11.78 -6.35 9.26
CA HIS A 74 -11.38 -6.40 10.67
C HIS A 74 -11.56 -5.06 11.38
N VAL A 75 -11.06 -3.97 10.78
CA VAL A 75 -11.19 -2.62 11.33
C VAL A 75 -12.65 -2.17 11.36
N GLY A 76 -13.42 -2.51 10.33
CA GLY A 76 -14.82 -2.12 10.24
C GLY A 76 -15.76 -2.82 11.22
N ALA A 77 -15.34 -3.94 11.80
CA ALA A 77 -16.04 -4.57 12.92
C ALA A 77 -15.91 -3.75 14.22
N THR A 78 -14.79 -3.05 14.40
CA THR A 78 -14.50 -2.23 15.58
C THR A 78 -14.95 -0.79 15.40
N ASP A 79 -14.58 -0.15 14.28
CA ASP A 79 -14.86 1.27 14.00
C ASP A 79 -15.03 1.53 12.49
N ARG A 80 -16.17 2.13 12.10
CA ARG A 80 -16.47 2.40 10.68
C ARG A 80 -15.88 3.70 10.12
N LYS A 81 -15.60 4.68 10.99
CA LYS A 81 -15.06 6.00 10.59
C LYS A 81 -13.71 5.92 9.86
N PRO A 82 -12.72 5.10 10.28
CA PRO A 82 -11.41 5.06 9.63
C PRO A 82 -11.39 4.23 8.34
N ILE A 83 -12.38 3.34 8.09
CA ILE A 83 -12.39 2.44 6.92
C ILE A 83 -12.17 3.21 5.62
N LEU A 84 -12.92 4.30 5.45
CA LEU A 84 -12.94 5.07 4.21
C LEU A 84 -11.62 5.82 4.00
N ILE A 85 -11.03 6.33 5.09
CA ILE A 85 -9.73 7.01 5.08
C ILE A 85 -8.62 6.02 4.75
N ILE A 86 -8.63 4.83 5.37
CA ILE A 86 -7.66 3.76 5.12
C ILE A 86 -7.75 3.29 3.67
N ALA A 87 -8.96 3.04 3.17
CA ALA A 87 -9.18 2.62 1.79
C ALA A 87 -8.67 3.67 0.79
N LEU A 88 -8.99 4.95 0.99
CA LEU A 88 -8.51 6.04 0.13
C LEU A 88 -6.98 6.16 0.16
N ASN A 89 -6.36 6.14 1.33
CA ASN A 89 -4.89 6.18 1.43
C ASN A 89 -4.26 4.99 0.72
N THR A 90 -4.83 3.80 0.86
CA THR A 90 -4.36 2.58 0.21
C THR A 90 -4.43 2.65 -1.31
N ILE A 91 -5.52 3.24 -1.84
CA ILE A 91 -5.68 3.48 -3.27
C ILE A 91 -4.60 4.43 -3.76
N ILE A 92 -4.41 5.57 -3.08
CA ILE A 92 -3.46 6.62 -3.46
C ILE A 92 -2.02 6.09 -3.42
N LEU A 93 -1.64 5.41 -2.34
CA LEU A 93 -0.29 4.84 -2.21
C LEU A 93 -0.08 3.69 -3.20
N GLY A 94 -1.10 2.86 -3.44
CA GLY A 94 -1.07 1.78 -4.43
C GLY A 94 -0.88 2.29 -5.86
N THR A 95 -1.59 3.34 -6.26
CA THR A 95 -1.38 3.98 -7.57
C THR A 95 -0.01 4.62 -7.69
N LEU A 96 0.50 5.27 -6.63
CA LEU A 96 1.86 5.85 -6.64
C LEU A 96 2.94 4.78 -6.86
N ILE A 97 2.81 3.61 -6.23
CA ILE A 97 3.71 2.47 -6.48
C ILE A 97 3.63 2.02 -7.93
N SER A 98 2.42 1.94 -8.49
CA SER A 98 2.20 1.55 -9.90
C SER A 98 2.82 2.53 -10.89
N ILE A 99 2.71 3.83 -10.60
CA ILE A 99 3.36 4.88 -11.38
C ILE A 99 4.88 4.74 -11.29
N ALA A 100 5.42 4.55 -10.08
CA ALA A 100 6.85 4.33 -9.89
C ALA A 100 7.35 3.10 -10.67
N LYS A 101 6.57 2.01 -10.67
CA LYS A 101 6.84 0.82 -11.48
C LYS A 101 6.95 1.16 -12.97
N TYR A 102 5.97 1.87 -13.52
CA TYR A 102 5.94 2.23 -14.95
C TYR A 102 7.11 3.14 -15.37
N PHE A 103 7.60 4.02 -14.48
CA PHE A 103 8.74 4.88 -14.79
C PHE A 103 10.09 4.20 -14.62
N LEU A 104 10.17 3.10 -13.87
CA LEU A 104 11.43 2.44 -13.48
C LEU A 104 11.65 1.07 -14.18
N LEU A 105 10.64 0.57 -14.90
CA LEU A 105 10.65 -0.68 -15.69
C LEU A 105 10.14 -0.40 -17.11
#